data_AF-A0AAN1HJD4-F1
#
_entry.id   AF-A0AAN1HJD4-F1
#
_cell.length_a   1.000
_cell.length_b   1.000
_cell.length_c   1.000
_cell.angle_alpha   90.00
_cell.angle_beta   90.00
_cell.angle_gamma   90.00
#
_symmetry.space_group_name_H-M   'P 1'
#
loop_
_entity.id
_entity.type
_entity.pdbx_description
1 polymer ?
#
loop_
_entity_poly.entity_id
_entity_poly.type
_entity_poly.pdbx_seq_one_letter_code
_entity_poly.pdbx_strand_id
1 'polypeptide(L)'
;MTSANGRRRALVHTAALGLLAASAAVVALLGQQPPARAAAEAPAVPLPLSCKGTATVEPTDPDLVLERDRSGVAGYRATITGSCLGSAVVSTVRVTLEGMAEGTCAAATGTGTGTAEWLGPGGERIGTSSGGGKLRFTNDADGNVTFRAENVQITRGLFAGSVGVEIAVDNRGVGRDCWTQGRLAGGSGSGSARLTFG
;
A
#
# COMPACT_ATOMS: atom_id res chain seq x y z
N MET A 1 -22.10 8.46 37.05
CA MET A 1 -23.44 8.89 36.59
C MET A 1 -23.40 10.39 36.41
N THR A 2 -23.77 10.87 35.21
CA THR A 2 -24.39 12.18 34.86
C THR A 2 -23.77 13.49 35.39
N SER A 3 -23.68 14.60 34.69
CA SER A 3 -24.05 15.05 33.34
C SER A 3 -23.54 16.49 33.28
N ALA A 4 -22.74 16.87 32.27
CA ALA A 4 -22.34 18.26 32.05
C ALA A 4 -23.28 18.90 31.02
N ASN A 5 -24.31 19.58 31.52
CA ASN A 5 -25.14 20.49 30.73
C ASN A 5 -24.54 21.89 30.81
N GLY A 6 -24.14 22.45 29.66
CA GLY A 6 -23.58 23.79 29.59
C GLY A 6 -23.83 24.44 28.23
N ARG A 7 -25.07 24.89 28.00
CA ARG A 7 -25.42 25.83 26.93
C ARG A 7 -24.52 27.07 27.01
N ARG A 8 -23.85 27.43 25.90
CA ARG A 8 -23.33 28.80 25.70
C ARG A 8 -23.95 29.39 24.44
N ARG A 9 -24.74 30.46 24.66
CA ARG A 9 -25.20 31.40 23.64
C ARG A 9 -24.40 32.70 23.76
N ALA A 10 -24.20 33.29 22.59
CA ALA A 10 -23.99 34.72 22.28
C ALA A 10 -22.63 35.36 22.59
N LEU A 11 -22.04 36.00 21.56
CA LEU A 11 -22.08 37.47 21.44
C LEU A 11 -21.61 37.93 20.05
N VAL A 12 -22.51 38.64 19.36
CA VAL A 12 -22.25 39.50 18.20
C VAL A 12 -21.70 40.82 18.73
N HIS A 13 -20.64 41.39 18.16
CA HIS A 13 -20.42 42.84 18.14
C HIS A 13 -19.79 43.26 16.80
N THR A 14 -20.55 44.06 16.06
CA THR A 14 -20.19 44.80 14.86
C THR A 14 -19.43 46.09 15.18
N ALA A 15 -18.68 46.55 14.16
CA ALA A 15 -18.27 47.93 13.84
C ALA A 15 -16.87 48.39 14.28
N ALA A 16 -16.03 48.72 13.29
CA ALA A 16 -15.55 50.09 13.07
C ALA A 16 -14.80 50.21 11.72
N LEU A 17 -15.24 51.16 10.89
CA LEU A 17 -14.54 51.66 9.71
C LEU A 17 -13.31 52.48 10.10
N GLY A 18 -12.26 52.42 9.29
CA GLY A 18 -11.14 53.37 9.30
C GLY A 18 -10.41 53.38 7.96
N LEU A 19 -10.63 54.43 7.18
CA LEU A 19 -9.91 54.77 5.95
C LEU A 19 -8.41 54.98 6.23
N LEU A 20 -7.54 54.51 5.33
CA LEU A 20 -6.29 55.20 4.97
C LEU A 20 -5.95 54.86 3.52
N ALA A 21 -5.76 55.90 2.71
CA ALA A 21 -5.50 55.85 1.29
C ALA A 21 -3.99 55.95 0.98
N ALA A 22 -3.64 55.32 -0.16
CA ALA A 22 -2.56 55.66 -1.09
C ALA A 22 -1.08 55.47 -0.66
N SER A 23 -0.41 54.48 -1.26
CA SER A 23 0.85 54.73 -1.99
C SER A 23 1.11 53.63 -3.05
N ALA A 24 1.33 54.10 -4.27
CA ALA A 24 2.30 53.63 -5.27
C ALA A 24 2.26 52.19 -5.82
N ALA A 25 2.33 52.16 -7.15
CA ALA A 25 2.37 51.01 -8.02
C ALA A 25 3.73 50.27 -8.03
N VAL A 26 3.69 49.10 -8.70
CA VAL A 26 4.76 48.43 -9.46
C VAL A 26 5.33 47.13 -8.84
N VAL A 27 5.20 46.07 -9.64
CA VAL A 27 5.79 44.72 -9.63
C VAL A 27 5.26 43.69 -8.61
N ALA A 28 4.41 42.77 -9.09
CA ALA A 28 4.85 41.40 -9.36
C ALA A 28 3.66 40.53 -9.82
N LEU A 29 3.69 40.13 -11.09
CA LEU A 29 3.12 38.86 -11.52
C LEU A 29 3.86 37.72 -10.78
N LEU A 30 3.50 37.41 -9.54
CA LEU A 30 4.00 36.21 -8.86
C LEU A 30 2.93 35.67 -7.93
N GLY A 31 2.43 34.48 -8.26
CA GLY A 31 1.77 33.61 -7.30
C GLY A 31 0.26 33.72 -7.21
N GLN A 32 -0.46 33.58 -8.34
CA GLN A 32 -1.75 32.88 -8.23
C GLN A 32 -1.43 31.43 -7.82
N GLN A 33 -1.33 31.20 -6.51
CA GLN A 33 -1.37 29.86 -5.94
C GLN A 33 -2.68 29.24 -6.42
N PRO A 34 -2.65 28.16 -7.23
CA PRO A 34 -3.88 27.48 -7.59
C PRO A 34 -4.59 27.10 -6.29
N PRO A 35 -5.92 27.25 -6.20
CA PRO A 35 -6.66 26.86 -5.02
C PRO A 35 -6.27 25.41 -4.69
N ALA A 36 -5.96 25.16 -3.40
CA ALA A 36 -5.67 23.82 -2.92
C ALA A 36 -6.76 22.91 -3.47
N ARG A 37 -6.41 22.04 -4.42
CA ARG A 37 -7.35 21.08 -4.99
C ARG A 37 -7.91 20.34 -3.79
N ALA A 38 -9.22 20.46 -3.58
CA ALA A 38 -9.94 19.59 -2.67
C ALA A 38 -9.44 18.17 -2.98
N ALA A 39 -8.98 17.46 -1.94
CA ALA A 39 -8.57 16.07 -2.09
C ALA A 39 -9.69 15.39 -2.86
N ALA A 40 -9.39 14.91 -4.08
CA ALA A 40 -10.39 14.29 -4.93
C ALA A 40 -11.04 13.20 -4.08
N GLU A 41 -12.34 13.32 -3.86
CA GLU A 41 -13.09 12.39 -3.02
C GLU A 41 -12.84 10.99 -3.57
N ALA A 42 -12.47 10.06 -2.69
CA ALA A 42 -12.14 8.69 -3.09
C ALA A 42 -13.35 8.12 -3.86
N PRO A 43 -13.14 7.51 -5.04
CA PRO A 43 -14.26 7.01 -5.82
C PRO A 43 -15.05 5.98 -5.01
N ALA A 44 -16.38 5.96 -5.18
CA ALA A 44 -17.24 4.97 -4.55
C ALA A 44 -16.90 3.57 -5.09
N VAL A 45 -16.17 2.78 -4.31
CA VAL A 45 -15.79 1.40 -4.64
C VAL A 45 -16.62 0.45 -3.78
N PRO A 46 -17.25 -0.59 -4.36
CA PRO A 46 -17.94 -1.61 -3.58
C PRO A 46 -16.96 -2.35 -2.66
N LEU A 47 -17.37 -2.47 -1.40
CA LEU A 47 -16.54 -2.97 -0.31
C LEU A 47 -17.04 -4.32 0.22
N PRO A 48 -16.15 -5.29 0.53
CA PRO A 48 -14.69 -5.29 0.29
C PRO A 48 -14.33 -5.57 -1.18
N LEU A 49 -13.27 -4.92 -1.68
CA LEU A 49 -12.78 -5.15 -3.04
C LEU A 49 -11.88 -6.38 -3.07
N SER A 50 -12.11 -7.29 -4.01
CA SER A 50 -11.28 -8.49 -4.19
C SER A 50 -10.71 -8.53 -5.60
N CYS A 51 -9.39 -8.69 -5.69
CA CYS A 51 -8.64 -8.72 -6.93
C CYS A 51 -7.82 -10.01 -7.03
N LYS A 52 -7.71 -10.56 -8.24
CA LYS A 52 -6.91 -11.74 -8.54
C LYS A 52 -6.07 -11.50 -9.78
N GLY A 53 -4.86 -12.05 -9.81
CA GLY A 53 -4.02 -11.94 -10.99
C GLY A 53 -2.68 -12.61 -10.84
N THR A 54 -1.68 -12.04 -11.51
CA THR A 54 -0.33 -12.56 -11.54
C THR A 54 0.52 -11.89 -10.48
N ALA A 55 1.47 -12.65 -9.95
CA ALA A 55 2.39 -12.18 -8.94
C ALA A 55 3.83 -12.51 -9.33
N THR A 56 4.76 -11.63 -8.95
CA THR A 56 6.20 -11.85 -9.03
C THR A 56 6.83 -11.53 -7.68
N VAL A 57 7.86 -12.27 -7.31
CA VAL A 57 8.65 -12.06 -6.10
C VAL A 57 10.12 -12.06 -6.49
N GLU A 58 10.89 -11.10 -6.03
CA GLU A 58 12.29 -10.92 -6.40
C GLU A 58 13.12 -10.58 -5.16
N PRO A 59 14.37 -11.04 -5.04
CA PRO A 59 15.27 -10.58 -3.99
C PRO A 59 15.63 -9.11 -4.21
N THR A 60 15.71 -8.33 -3.13
CA THR A 60 16.16 -6.93 -3.20
C THR A 60 17.65 -6.78 -2.93
N ASP A 61 18.23 -7.72 -2.19
CA ASP A 61 19.64 -7.74 -1.84
C ASP A 61 20.16 -9.19 -1.92
N PRO A 62 21.11 -9.49 -2.82
CA PRO A 62 21.65 -10.84 -2.98
C PRO A 62 22.57 -11.30 -1.84
N ASP A 63 23.03 -10.38 -0.98
CA ASP A 63 23.87 -10.69 0.18
C ASP A 63 23.04 -11.12 1.40
N LEU A 64 21.76 -10.74 1.42
CA LEU A 64 20.79 -11.15 2.44
C LEU A 64 20.15 -12.50 2.07
N VAL A 65 20.53 -13.53 2.82
CA VAL A 65 20.14 -14.93 2.58
C VAL A 65 19.41 -15.54 3.78
N LEU A 66 18.40 -16.38 3.50
CA LEU A 66 17.77 -17.22 4.52
C LEU A 66 18.58 -18.50 4.68
N GLU A 67 18.80 -18.92 5.91
CA GLU A 67 19.57 -20.13 6.17
C GLU A 67 18.66 -21.34 6.38
N ARG A 68 19.15 -22.53 6.00
CA ARG A 68 18.37 -23.77 6.13
C ARG A 68 18.13 -24.13 7.60
N ASP A 69 19.21 -24.21 8.36
CA ASP A 69 19.23 -24.79 9.71
C ASP A 69 19.48 -23.74 10.81
N ARG A 70 19.54 -22.45 10.45
CA ARG A 70 19.69 -21.33 11.39
C ARG A 70 18.95 -20.10 10.88
N SER A 71 18.86 -19.07 11.72
CA SER A 71 18.24 -17.80 11.32
C SER A 71 19.14 -17.06 10.34
N GLY A 72 18.53 -16.53 9.29
CA GLY A 72 19.09 -15.56 8.35
C GLY A 72 18.08 -14.45 8.05
N VAL A 73 18.44 -13.56 7.14
CA VAL A 73 17.60 -12.40 6.74
C VAL A 73 17.58 -12.35 5.23
N ALA A 74 16.41 -12.16 4.62
CA ALA A 74 16.28 -11.89 3.20
C ALA A 74 15.45 -10.65 2.93
N GLY A 75 15.93 -9.82 2.01
CA GLY A 75 15.15 -8.73 1.42
C GLY A 75 14.41 -9.20 0.17
N TYR A 76 13.17 -8.74 -0.02
CA TYR A 76 12.37 -9.11 -1.19
C TYR A 76 11.44 -7.98 -1.63
N ARG A 77 11.05 -8.06 -2.89
CA ARG A 77 10.03 -7.25 -3.55
C ARG A 77 8.99 -8.19 -4.14
N ALA A 78 7.74 -8.07 -3.70
CA ALA A 78 6.60 -8.81 -4.23
C ALA A 78 5.69 -7.85 -4.98
N THR A 79 5.40 -8.14 -6.25
CA THR A 79 4.46 -7.36 -7.07
C THR A 79 3.29 -8.23 -7.48
N ILE A 80 2.07 -7.75 -7.30
CA ILE A 80 0.85 -8.35 -7.84
C ILE A 80 0.23 -7.38 -8.82
N THR A 81 -0.15 -7.87 -9.99
CA THR A 81 -1.07 -7.16 -10.89
C THR A 81 -2.31 -8.02 -11.05
N GLY A 82 -3.48 -7.50 -10.66
CA GLY A 82 -4.71 -8.28 -10.68
C GLY A 82 -5.95 -7.47 -11.00
N SER A 83 -6.89 -8.12 -11.66
CA SER A 83 -8.20 -7.55 -11.97
C SER A 83 -9.12 -7.67 -10.76
N CYS A 84 -9.86 -6.61 -10.49
CA CYS A 84 -10.77 -6.49 -9.35
C CYS A 84 -12.21 -6.73 -9.81
N LEU A 85 -12.88 -7.70 -9.19
CA LEU A 85 -14.25 -8.05 -9.57
C LEU A 85 -15.26 -7.07 -8.95
N GLY A 86 -16.30 -6.74 -9.72
CA GLY A 86 -17.48 -6.03 -9.21
C GLY A 86 -17.34 -4.50 -9.06
N SER A 87 -16.17 -3.92 -9.35
CA SER A 87 -15.98 -2.46 -9.33
C SER A 87 -15.94 -1.90 -10.75
N ALA A 88 -16.83 -0.94 -11.04
CA ALA A 88 -16.84 -0.21 -12.31
C ALA A 88 -15.77 0.90 -12.37
N VAL A 89 -15.15 1.22 -11.23
CA VAL A 89 -14.18 2.30 -11.11
C VAL A 89 -12.76 1.76 -11.04
N VAL A 90 -12.51 0.74 -10.21
CA VAL A 90 -11.20 0.11 -10.07
C VAL A 90 -11.26 -1.27 -10.72
N SER A 91 -10.76 -1.37 -11.94
CA SER A 91 -10.76 -2.61 -12.71
C SER A 91 -9.52 -3.44 -12.47
N THR A 92 -8.38 -2.77 -12.20
CA THR A 92 -7.10 -3.43 -11.96
C THR A 92 -6.37 -2.74 -10.80
N VAL A 93 -5.70 -3.53 -9.98
CA VAL A 93 -4.76 -3.05 -8.97
C VAL A 93 -3.37 -3.59 -9.27
N ARG A 94 -2.36 -2.74 -9.11
CA ARG A 94 -0.96 -3.17 -9.01
C ARG A 94 -0.47 -2.89 -7.60
N VAL A 95 -0.15 -3.92 -6.85
CA VAL A 95 0.39 -3.82 -5.50
C VAL A 95 1.87 -4.21 -5.53
N THR A 96 2.75 -3.32 -5.09
CA THR A 96 4.17 -3.62 -4.87
C THR A 96 4.47 -3.53 -3.39
N LEU A 97 5.01 -4.60 -2.81
CA LEU A 97 5.46 -4.69 -1.43
C LEU A 97 6.95 -4.98 -1.40
N GLU A 98 7.68 -4.25 -0.59
CA GLU A 98 9.12 -4.39 -0.41
C GLU A 98 9.43 -4.44 1.07
N GLY A 99 10.29 -5.37 1.48
CA GLY A 99 10.60 -5.54 2.88
C GLY A 99 11.74 -6.53 3.14
N MET A 100 11.98 -6.75 4.42
CA MET A 100 12.92 -7.76 4.90
C MET A 100 12.16 -8.76 5.77
N ALA A 101 12.60 -10.02 5.74
CA ALA A 101 12.12 -11.07 6.64
C ALA A 101 13.31 -11.81 7.26
N GLU A 102 13.18 -12.09 8.55
CA GLU A 102 14.12 -12.89 9.32
C GLU A 102 13.52 -14.28 9.58
N GLY A 103 14.35 -15.31 9.52
CA GLY A 103 13.95 -16.68 9.82
C GLY A 103 14.79 -17.70 9.07
N THR A 104 14.18 -18.82 8.73
CA THR A 104 14.83 -19.92 8.03
C THR A 104 14.28 -20.06 6.62
N CYS A 105 14.87 -20.93 5.80
CA CYS A 105 14.29 -21.28 4.51
C CYS A 105 12.88 -21.87 4.58
N ALA A 106 12.48 -22.49 5.70
CA ALA A 106 11.13 -23.03 5.86
C ALA A 106 10.10 -21.94 6.15
N ALA A 107 10.47 -20.97 6.98
CA ALA A 107 9.58 -19.90 7.40
C ALA A 107 10.38 -18.66 7.83
N ALA A 108 9.95 -17.50 7.33
CA ALA A 108 10.51 -16.21 7.70
C ALA A 108 9.38 -15.18 7.88
N THR A 109 9.61 -14.23 8.78
CA THR A 109 8.67 -13.14 9.04
C THR A 109 9.40 -11.82 9.11
N GLY A 110 8.74 -10.76 8.68
CA GLY A 110 9.25 -9.43 8.92
C GLY A 110 8.25 -8.36 8.54
N THR A 111 8.77 -7.24 8.09
CA THR A 111 7.99 -6.05 7.80
C THR A 111 8.33 -5.51 6.44
N GLY A 112 7.36 -4.86 5.82
CA GLY A 112 7.63 -4.10 4.63
C GLY A 112 6.61 -3.02 4.38
N THR A 113 6.92 -2.26 3.35
CA THR A 113 6.15 -1.12 2.87
C THR A 113 5.76 -1.37 1.43
N GLY A 114 4.72 -0.70 0.97
CA GLY A 114 4.29 -0.88 -0.40
C GLY A 114 3.41 0.23 -0.93
N THR A 115 3.18 0.12 -2.23
CA THR A 115 2.30 0.99 -2.99
C THR A 115 1.22 0.16 -3.67
N ALA A 116 0.03 0.72 -3.77
CA ALA A 116 -1.05 0.22 -4.60
C ALA A 116 -1.34 1.28 -5.67
N GLU A 117 -1.18 0.92 -6.94
CA GLU A 117 -1.65 1.71 -8.08
C GLU A 117 -3.04 1.22 -8.47
N TRP A 118 -3.97 2.17 -8.57
CA TRP A 118 -5.37 1.91 -8.92
C TRP A 118 -5.60 2.28 -10.36
N LEU A 119 -6.03 1.30 -11.17
CA LEU A 119 -6.21 1.47 -12.61
C LEU A 119 -7.69 1.30 -12.98
N GLY A 120 -8.16 2.21 -13.82
CA GLY A 120 -9.52 2.18 -14.34
C GLY A 120 -9.70 1.19 -15.49
N PRO A 121 -10.92 1.10 -16.03
CA PRO A 121 -11.25 0.19 -17.14
C PRO A 121 -10.40 0.40 -18.40
N GLY A 122 -9.96 1.64 -18.66
CA GLY A 122 -9.09 1.99 -19.79
C GLY A 122 -7.59 1.83 -19.50
N GLY A 123 -7.22 1.35 -18.32
CA GLY A 123 -5.83 1.25 -17.87
C GLY A 123 -5.23 2.58 -17.37
N GLU A 124 -6.02 3.65 -17.34
CA GLU A 124 -5.60 4.93 -16.79
C GLU A 124 -5.38 4.85 -15.28
N ARG A 125 -4.36 5.55 -14.79
CA ARG A 125 -4.09 5.62 -13.35
C ARG A 125 -5.09 6.55 -12.68
N ILE A 126 -5.93 5.99 -11.81
CA ILE A 126 -6.92 6.71 -11.01
C ILE A 126 -6.28 7.29 -9.75
N GLY A 127 -5.29 6.60 -9.19
CA GLY A 127 -4.51 7.12 -8.08
C GLY A 127 -3.53 6.11 -7.53
N THR A 128 -2.91 6.49 -6.41
CA THR A 128 -1.99 5.64 -5.67
C THR A 128 -2.31 5.68 -4.18
N SER A 129 -2.07 4.56 -3.52
CA SER A 129 -2.07 4.42 -2.07
C SER A 129 -0.73 3.86 -1.62
N SER A 130 -0.28 4.20 -0.40
CA SER A 130 0.91 3.61 0.18
C SER A 130 0.69 3.21 1.64
N GLY A 131 1.41 2.19 2.07
CA GLY A 131 1.19 1.56 3.35
C GLY A 131 2.33 0.64 3.76
N GLY A 132 2.13 -0.05 4.89
CA GLY A 132 3.09 -1.03 5.39
C GLY A 132 2.44 -1.99 6.38
N GLY A 133 3.10 -3.12 6.61
CA GLY A 133 2.56 -4.16 7.46
C GLY A 133 3.52 -5.32 7.68
N LYS A 134 2.96 -6.41 8.22
CA LYS A 134 3.70 -7.64 8.47
C LYS A 134 3.70 -8.50 7.23
N LEU A 135 4.84 -9.08 6.94
CA LEU A 135 5.06 -9.93 5.79
C LEU A 135 5.52 -11.30 6.27
N ARG A 136 4.93 -12.34 5.71
CA ARG A 136 5.17 -13.73 6.06
C ARG A 136 5.51 -14.52 4.82
N PHE A 137 6.61 -15.26 4.92
CA PHE A 137 7.09 -16.16 3.91
C PHE A 137 7.07 -17.58 4.47
N THR A 138 6.54 -18.53 3.70
CA THR A 138 6.62 -19.95 4.01
C THR A 138 6.96 -20.74 2.77
N ASN A 139 7.79 -21.76 2.94
CA ASN A 139 8.24 -22.63 1.88
C ASN A 139 8.21 -24.06 2.40
N ASP A 140 7.48 -24.93 1.71
CA ASP A 140 7.36 -26.32 2.10
C ASP A 140 8.55 -27.16 1.62
N ALA A 141 8.54 -28.46 1.96
CA ALA A 141 9.60 -29.39 1.59
C ALA A 141 9.65 -29.68 0.08
N ASP A 142 8.56 -29.43 -0.64
CA ASP A 142 8.47 -29.60 -2.10
C ASP A 142 8.95 -28.35 -2.85
N GLY A 143 9.25 -27.27 -2.13
CA GLY A 143 9.70 -25.99 -2.66
C GLY A 143 8.56 -25.06 -3.06
N ASN A 144 7.32 -25.32 -2.63
CA ASN A 144 6.19 -24.43 -2.89
C ASN A 144 6.24 -23.25 -1.93
N VAL A 145 6.11 -22.05 -2.49
CA VAL A 145 6.32 -20.81 -1.74
C VAL A 145 5.02 -20.04 -1.64
N THR A 146 4.69 -19.65 -0.42
CA THR A 146 3.58 -18.74 -0.13
C THR A 146 4.12 -17.48 0.52
N PHE A 147 3.73 -16.34 -0.05
CA PHE A 147 4.02 -15.02 0.49
C PHE A 147 2.71 -14.34 0.90
N ARG A 148 2.64 -13.88 2.15
CA ARG A 148 1.46 -13.23 2.73
C ARG A 148 1.82 -11.87 3.31
N ALA A 149 1.06 -10.85 2.92
CA ALA A 149 1.06 -9.57 3.59
C ALA A 149 -0.16 -9.48 4.49
N GLU A 150 0.09 -9.46 5.79
CA GLU A 150 -0.89 -9.41 6.85
C GLU A 150 -0.91 -8.01 7.47
N ASN A 151 -2.11 -7.51 7.75
CA ASN A 151 -2.30 -6.23 8.44
C ASN A 151 -1.62 -5.04 7.74
N VAL A 152 -1.53 -5.04 6.41
CA VAL A 152 -0.99 -3.88 5.68
C VAL A 152 -1.97 -2.72 5.83
N GLN A 153 -1.54 -1.66 6.49
CA GLN A 153 -2.32 -0.45 6.67
C GLN A 153 -1.94 0.56 5.59
N ILE A 154 -2.93 1.04 4.84
CA ILE A 154 -2.77 2.16 3.94
C ILE A 154 -2.75 3.43 4.78
N THR A 155 -1.61 4.10 4.81
CA THR A 155 -1.39 5.29 5.62
C THR A 155 -1.54 6.58 4.82
N ARG A 156 -1.46 6.52 3.49
CA ARG A 156 -1.58 7.67 2.58
C ARG A 156 -2.18 7.28 1.24
N GLY A 157 -2.86 8.23 0.59
CA GLY A 157 -3.25 8.14 -0.82
C GLY A 157 -4.75 8.08 -1.07
N LEU A 158 -5.15 7.55 -2.23
CA LEU A 158 -6.51 7.61 -2.75
C LEU A 158 -7.55 6.94 -1.82
N PHE A 159 -7.21 5.78 -1.27
CA PHE A 159 -8.03 5.08 -0.29
C PHE A 159 -7.27 4.97 1.03
N ALA A 160 -7.99 5.00 2.15
CA ALA A 160 -7.50 4.64 3.48
C ALA A 160 -8.12 3.29 3.92
N GLY A 161 -7.44 2.56 4.79
CA GLY A 161 -7.90 1.28 5.31
C GLY A 161 -6.82 0.21 5.31
N SER A 162 -7.24 -1.05 5.18
CA SER A 162 -6.35 -2.22 5.28
C SER A 162 -6.38 -3.10 4.03
N VAL A 163 -5.24 -3.70 3.73
CA VAL A 163 -5.04 -4.62 2.61
C VAL A 163 -4.54 -5.95 3.15
N GLY A 164 -5.22 -7.03 2.78
CA GLY A 164 -4.71 -8.39 2.89
C GLY A 164 -4.22 -8.85 1.52
N VAL A 165 -2.97 -9.30 1.43
CA VAL A 165 -2.39 -9.78 0.18
C VAL A 165 -1.89 -11.20 0.38
N GLU A 166 -2.25 -12.10 -0.52
CA GLU A 166 -1.76 -13.47 -0.54
C GLU A 166 -1.26 -13.82 -1.94
N ILE A 167 -0.02 -14.28 -2.02
CA ILE A 167 0.67 -14.70 -3.23
C ILE A 167 1.06 -16.16 -3.08
N ALA A 168 0.59 -16.99 -4.01
CA ALA A 168 1.09 -18.33 -4.21
C ALA A 168 2.07 -18.31 -5.38
N VAL A 169 3.34 -18.56 -5.10
CA VAL A 169 4.37 -18.61 -6.14
C VAL A 169 4.47 -20.05 -6.64
N ASP A 170 3.82 -20.31 -7.77
CA ASP A 170 3.74 -21.65 -8.37
C ASP A 170 4.94 -21.95 -9.31
N ASN A 171 5.74 -20.94 -9.66
CA ASN A 171 6.89 -21.10 -10.56
C ASN A 171 8.21 -21.15 -9.77
N ARG A 172 8.94 -22.26 -9.94
CA ARG A 172 9.96 -22.86 -9.05
C ARG A 172 11.26 -22.07 -8.80
N GLY A 173 11.28 -20.76 -9.01
CA GLY A 173 12.47 -19.94 -8.74
C GLY A 173 12.70 -19.76 -7.23
N VAL A 174 11.65 -19.45 -6.47
CA VAL A 174 11.75 -19.36 -5.01
C VAL A 174 11.57 -20.75 -4.42
N GLY A 175 12.50 -21.19 -3.56
CA GLY A 175 12.35 -22.41 -2.77
C GLY A 175 13.40 -23.48 -3.10
N ARG A 176 13.67 -23.76 -4.37
CA ARG A 176 14.78 -24.67 -4.74
C ARG A 176 16.14 -24.06 -4.45
N ASP A 177 16.33 -22.77 -4.73
CA ASP A 177 17.57 -22.05 -4.40
C ASP A 177 17.65 -21.64 -2.92
N CYS A 178 16.53 -21.58 -2.18
CA CYS A 178 16.62 -21.40 -0.72
C CYS A 178 17.12 -22.70 -0.08
N TRP A 179 16.47 -23.82 -0.37
CA TRP A 179 16.85 -25.12 0.19
C TRP A 179 18.24 -25.58 -0.24
N THR A 180 18.73 -25.16 -1.41
CA THR A 180 20.04 -25.57 -1.95
C THR A 180 21.15 -24.52 -1.81
N GLN A 181 20.83 -23.22 -1.81
CA GLN A 181 21.81 -22.12 -1.79
C GLN A 181 21.58 -21.09 -0.66
N GLY A 182 20.51 -21.22 0.13
CA GLY A 182 20.09 -20.23 1.13
C GLY A 182 19.49 -18.95 0.52
N ARG A 183 19.28 -18.91 -0.80
CA ARG A 183 18.89 -17.68 -1.50
C ARG A 183 17.43 -17.69 -1.88
N LEU A 184 16.77 -16.55 -1.71
CA LEU A 184 15.48 -16.29 -2.35
C LEU A 184 15.73 -15.93 -3.81
N ALA A 185 15.87 -16.92 -4.70
CA ALA A 185 15.85 -16.64 -6.14
C ALA A 185 14.42 -16.25 -6.53
N GLY A 186 14.24 -15.18 -7.30
CA GLY A 186 12.91 -14.66 -7.61
C GLY A 186 11.98 -15.70 -8.25
N GLY A 187 10.67 -15.44 -8.26
CA GLY A 187 9.66 -16.36 -8.77
C GLY A 187 8.41 -15.64 -9.25
N SER A 188 7.52 -16.37 -9.92
CA SER A 188 6.23 -15.86 -10.39
C SER A 188 5.12 -16.86 -10.11
N GLY A 189 3.87 -16.40 -10.04
CA GLY A 189 2.73 -17.25 -9.74
C GLY A 189 1.42 -16.50 -9.74
N SER A 190 0.47 -17.03 -8.98
CA SER A 190 -0.85 -16.44 -8.81
C SER A 190 -0.90 -15.60 -7.54
N GLY A 191 -1.65 -14.49 -7.60
CA GLY A 191 -1.82 -13.56 -6.49
C GLY A 191 -3.27 -13.19 -6.29
N SER A 192 -3.62 -12.91 -5.05
CA SER A 192 -4.89 -12.32 -4.67
C SER A 192 -4.67 -11.17 -3.69
N ALA A 193 -5.48 -10.14 -3.83
CA ALA A 193 -5.52 -9.00 -2.92
C ALA A 193 -6.96 -8.78 -2.49
N ARG A 194 -7.18 -8.70 -1.19
CA ARG A 194 -8.47 -8.30 -0.59
C ARG A 194 -8.27 -6.98 0.12
N LEU A 195 -9.05 -5.98 -0.27
CA LEU A 195 -8.93 -4.61 0.21
C LEU A 195 -10.19 -4.23 0.97
N THR A 196 -9.98 -3.74 2.20
CA THR A 196 -11.04 -3.31 3.10
C THR A 196 -10.80 -1.85 3.45
N PHE A 197 -11.67 -0.97 2.96
CA PHE A 197 -11.61 0.47 3.26
C PHE A 197 -12.50 0.77 4.47
N GLY A 198 -12.13 1.81 5.24
CA GLY A 198 -12.83 2.26 6.44
C GLY A 198 -12.52 3.72 6.74
#